data_AF-A0A8T4CFX6-F1
#
_entry.id   AF-A0A8T4CFX6-F1
#
_cell.length_a   1.000
_cell.length_b   1.000
_cell.length_c   1.000
_cell.angle_alpha   90.00
_cell.angle_beta   90.00
_cell.angle_gamma   90.00
#
_symmetry.space_group_name_H-M   'P 1'
#
loop_
_entity.id
_entity.type
_entity.pdbx_description
1 polymer ?
#
loop_
_entity_poly.entity_id
_entity_poly.type
_entity_poly.pdbx_seq_one_letter_code
_entity_poly.pdbx_strand_id
1 'polypeptide(L)'
;MKSTNRKLKSDPPLAKPEYTSQTVHVYKPSSLDMWLSSPKHYGYPWNLIRMWFPEAVTALDANNKQIWQWRHVFGKNLWKKKNKVLKSTEHIDDHAVMTLTTNWHDDQVEFEVKLKNVSSQAWSRIEVHSCLQMSAAPDYSDNTGERTYLIVDGDFTPTSLLDITDPGMRGQGIIDTELPMKDGTKKKVTDGVYFVVSKDKKYILAYSWQPPKGFFYNRAGIVSCIHVNPKIENVEPQNEALAKGILFITEGSLEDAYTCYKKWQSSLKT
;
A
#
# COMPACT_ATOMS: atom_id res chain seq x y z
N MET A 1 -57.20 1.31 -23.70
CA MET A 1 -56.17 0.82 -22.75
C MET A 1 -56.12 1.78 -21.57
N LYS A 2 -56.42 1.32 -20.34
CA LYS A 2 -56.34 2.14 -19.13
C LYS A 2 -54.94 2.02 -18.53
N SER A 3 -54.15 3.10 -18.60
CA SER A 3 -52.83 3.21 -17.96
C SER A 3 -53.02 3.34 -16.44
N THR A 4 -52.60 2.34 -15.68
CA THR A 4 -52.54 2.40 -14.22
C THR A 4 -51.22 3.02 -13.78
N ASN A 5 -51.26 4.30 -13.41
CA ASN A 5 -50.16 5.00 -12.73
C ASN A 5 -49.95 4.41 -11.33
N ARG A 6 -49.03 3.45 -11.21
CA ARG A 6 -48.57 2.94 -9.92
C ARG A 6 -47.55 3.93 -9.36
N LYS A 7 -47.96 4.76 -8.39
CA LYS A 7 -47.03 5.58 -7.59
C LYS A 7 -46.05 4.61 -6.89
N LEU A 8 -44.80 4.60 -7.34
CA LEU A 8 -43.70 3.97 -6.61
C LEU A 8 -43.62 4.66 -5.25
N LYS A 9 -43.82 3.91 -4.17
CA LYS A 9 -43.52 4.39 -2.82
C LYS A 9 -42.01 4.65 -2.79
N SER A 10 -41.61 5.86 -2.47
CA SER A 10 -40.21 6.15 -2.18
C SER A 10 -39.76 5.22 -1.06
N ASP A 11 -38.69 4.47 -1.29
CA ASP A 11 -38.09 3.65 -0.24
C ASP A 11 -37.77 4.54 0.97
N PRO A 12 -37.97 4.04 2.20
CA PRO A 12 -37.61 4.77 3.39
C PRO A 12 -36.13 5.16 3.31
N PRO A 13 -35.75 6.36 3.81
CA PRO A 13 -34.34 6.76 3.87
C PRO A 13 -33.56 5.67 4.60
N LEU A 14 -32.53 5.13 3.94
CA LEU A 14 -31.63 4.15 4.54
C LEU A 14 -31.11 4.72 5.86
N ALA A 15 -31.28 3.96 6.95
CA ALA A 15 -30.68 4.30 8.23
C ALA A 15 -29.17 4.49 8.01
N LYS A 16 -28.62 5.59 8.55
CA LYS A 16 -27.18 5.84 8.48
C LYS A 16 -26.48 4.67 9.18
N PRO A 17 -25.54 3.96 8.51
CA PRO A 17 -24.80 2.89 9.16
C PRO A 17 -24.07 3.47 10.39
N GLU A 18 -24.19 2.80 11.53
CA GLU A 18 -23.45 3.13 12.75
C GLU A 18 -22.09 2.46 12.69
N TYR A 19 -21.02 3.28 12.71
CA TYR A 19 -19.66 2.77 12.58
C TYR A 19 -19.01 2.46 13.93
N THR A 20 -18.77 1.18 14.26
CA THR A 20 -18.25 0.76 15.58
C THR A 20 -16.81 0.23 15.58
N SER A 21 -16.28 -0.35 14.49
CA SER A 21 -14.89 -0.85 14.38
C SER A 21 -14.57 -1.38 12.97
N GLN A 22 -13.34 -1.21 12.46
CA GLN A 22 -12.86 -1.87 11.23
C GLN A 22 -11.82 -2.96 11.52
N THR A 23 -11.88 -4.07 10.80
CA THR A 23 -10.90 -5.17 10.85
C THR A 23 -10.40 -5.53 9.46
N VAL A 24 -9.16 -6.01 9.36
CA VAL A 24 -8.54 -6.44 8.10
C VAL A 24 -8.60 -7.96 7.97
N HIS A 25 -9.19 -8.45 6.88
CA HIS A 25 -9.24 -9.88 6.56
C HIS A 25 -8.43 -10.18 5.28
N VAL A 26 -7.36 -10.96 5.43
CA VAL A 26 -6.47 -11.35 4.31
C VAL A 26 -6.88 -12.72 3.73
N TYR A 27 -7.12 -12.76 2.42
CA TYR A 27 -7.45 -13.98 1.68
C TYR A 27 -6.27 -14.43 0.79
N LYS A 28 -6.33 -15.68 0.28
CA LYS A 28 -5.34 -16.24 -0.66
C LYS A 28 -5.77 -16.15 -2.14
N PRO A 29 -5.63 -15.01 -2.82
CA PRO A 29 -5.58 -14.98 -4.29
C PRO A 29 -4.16 -14.93 -4.86
N SER A 30 -4.07 -14.78 -6.18
CA SER A 30 -2.86 -14.33 -6.87
C SER A 30 -2.32 -13.03 -6.29
N SER A 31 -3.18 -12.09 -5.88
CA SER A 31 -2.82 -10.92 -5.07
C SER A 31 -3.27 -11.10 -3.61
N LEU A 32 -2.83 -10.26 -2.67
CA LEU A 32 -3.37 -10.25 -1.31
C LEU A 32 -4.63 -9.38 -1.27
N ASP A 33 -5.80 -10.02 -1.33
CA ASP A 33 -7.08 -9.33 -1.15
C ASP A 33 -7.38 -9.15 0.34
N MET A 34 -7.62 -7.90 0.74
CA MET A 34 -7.83 -7.47 2.10
C MET A 34 -9.17 -6.76 2.21
N TRP A 35 -10.09 -7.37 2.94
CA TRP A 35 -11.38 -6.76 3.21
C TRP A 35 -11.30 -5.95 4.50
N LEU A 36 -11.65 -4.67 4.40
CA LEU A 36 -11.86 -3.83 5.58
C LEU A 36 -13.32 -3.95 5.93
N SER A 37 -13.59 -4.60 7.05
CA SER A 37 -14.96 -4.72 7.55
C SER A 37 -15.44 -3.31 7.89
N SER A 38 -16.43 -2.83 7.14
CA SER A 38 -17.23 -1.72 7.62
C SER A 38 -18.28 -2.31 8.57
N PRO A 39 -18.54 -1.69 9.72
CA PRO A 39 -19.65 -2.04 10.60
C PRO A 39 -20.98 -1.99 9.83
N LYS A 40 -21.39 -3.19 9.38
CA LYS A 40 -22.72 -3.64 8.93
C LYS A 40 -23.51 -2.68 8.03
N HIS A 41 -23.07 -2.50 6.78
CA HIS A 41 -24.04 -2.46 5.69
C HIS A 41 -24.33 -3.91 5.25
N TYR A 42 -25.45 -4.47 5.73
CA TYR A 42 -26.00 -5.76 5.27
C TYR A 42 -25.11 -7.01 5.43
N GLY A 43 -24.08 -6.97 6.28
CA GLY A 43 -23.22 -8.13 6.57
C GLY A 43 -22.15 -8.45 5.53
N TYR A 44 -21.94 -7.56 4.54
CA TYR A 44 -20.87 -7.69 3.56
C TYR A 44 -19.80 -6.62 3.77
N PRO A 45 -18.51 -6.95 3.59
CA PRO A 45 -17.45 -5.97 3.67
C PRO A 45 -17.59 -4.91 2.54
N TRP A 46 -17.57 -3.64 2.92
CA TRP A 46 -17.82 -2.50 2.02
C TRP A 46 -16.56 -2.03 1.28
N ASN A 47 -15.39 -2.24 1.88
CA ASN A 47 -14.12 -1.80 1.32
C ASN A 47 -13.24 -3.02 1.02
N LEU A 48 -12.96 -3.25 -0.26
CA LEU A 48 -11.96 -4.21 -0.72
C LEU A 48 -10.70 -3.46 -1.14
N ILE A 49 -9.62 -3.71 -0.41
CA ILE A 49 -8.28 -3.26 -0.79
C ILE A 49 -7.51 -4.45 -1.32
N ARG A 50 -6.78 -4.24 -2.42
CA ARG A 50 -5.93 -5.27 -3.02
C ARG A 50 -4.48 -4.85 -2.91
N MET A 51 -3.65 -5.71 -2.34
CA MET A 51 -2.21 -5.55 -2.35
C MET A 51 -1.57 -6.49 -3.37
N TRP A 52 -0.85 -5.90 -4.33
CA TRP A 52 0.04 -6.62 -5.23
C TRP A 52 1.40 -6.75 -4.57
N PHE A 53 1.67 -7.91 -3.96
CA PHE A 53 2.81 -8.10 -3.05
C PHE A 53 3.77 -9.24 -3.46
N PRO A 54 4.98 -8.90 -3.96
CA PRO A 54 5.25 -7.68 -4.72
C PRO A 54 4.57 -7.77 -6.09
N GLU A 55 4.35 -6.62 -6.72
CA GLU A 55 3.90 -6.52 -8.11
C GLU A 55 5.05 -6.86 -9.08
N ALA A 56 6.23 -6.32 -8.80
CA ALA A 56 7.46 -6.56 -9.55
C ALA A 56 8.69 -6.38 -8.66
N VAL A 57 9.77 -7.08 -8.99
CA VAL A 57 11.09 -6.93 -8.37
C VAL A 57 12.15 -6.88 -9.46
N THR A 58 12.98 -5.85 -9.46
CA THR A 58 14.07 -5.69 -10.43
C THR A 58 15.40 -5.51 -9.69
N ALA A 59 16.42 -6.30 -10.04
CA ALA A 59 17.78 -6.08 -9.53
C ALA A 59 18.66 -5.41 -10.59
N LEU A 60 19.46 -4.46 -10.13
CA LEU A 60 20.33 -3.64 -10.95
C LEU A 60 21.79 -3.78 -10.49
N ASP A 61 22.72 -3.63 -11.43
CA ASP A 61 24.15 -3.53 -11.14
C ASP A 61 24.57 -2.09 -10.81
N ALA A 62 25.86 -1.87 -10.52
CA ALA A 62 26.39 -0.54 -10.17
C ALA A 62 26.22 0.52 -11.28
N ASN A 63 25.98 0.11 -12.53
CA ASN A 63 25.75 0.97 -13.67
C ASN A 63 24.25 1.17 -13.97
N ASN A 64 23.36 0.77 -13.05
CA ASN A 64 21.90 0.72 -13.23
C ASN A 64 21.44 -0.19 -14.37
N LYS A 65 22.26 -1.15 -14.82
CA LYS A 65 21.83 -2.14 -15.81
C LYS A 65 21.05 -3.24 -15.09
N GLN A 66 19.91 -3.62 -15.66
CA GLN A 66 19.11 -4.73 -15.15
C GLN A 66 19.88 -6.05 -15.23
N ILE A 67 20.00 -6.73 -14.10
CA ILE A 67 20.55 -8.09 -13.99
C ILE A 67 19.42 -9.09 -14.22
N TRP A 68 18.34 -8.95 -13.46
CA TRP A 68 17.16 -9.80 -13.56
C TRP A 68 15.90 -9.02 -13.17
N GLN A 69 14.75 -9.52 -13.61
CA GLN A 69 13.45 -9.00 -13.23
C GLN A 69 12.49 -10.16 -12.97
N TRP A 70 11.73 -10.03 -11.89
CA TRP A 70 10.59 -10.86 -11.57
C TRP A 70 9.31 -10.01 -11.61
N ARG A 71 8.24 -10.58 -12.15
CA ARG A 71 6.92 -9.97 -12.15
C ARG A 71 5.90 -10.94 -11.62
N HIS A 72 4.91 -10.42 -10.92
CA HIS A 72 3.79 -11.22 -10.46
C HIS A 72 3.04 -11.84 -11.65
N VAL A 73 2.88 -13.16 -11.65
CA VAL A 73 2.10 -13.90 -12.65
C VAL A 73 0.85 -14.46 -12.00
N PHE A 74 -0.30 -14.03 -12.48
CA PHE A 74 -1.62 -14.48 -11.99
C PHE A 74 -1.78 -16.00 -12.04
N GLY A 75 -2.45 -16.56 -11.03
CA GLY A 75 -2.90 -17.96 -11.01
C GLY A 75 -1.89 -18.99 -10.49
N LYS A 76 -0.63 -18.61 -10.24
CA LYS A 76 0.34 -19.48 -9.56
C LYS A 76 0.26 -19.28 -8.05
N ASN A 77 -0.68 -19.97 -7.40
CA ASN A 77 -0.92 -19.83 -5.96
C ASN A 77 0.16 -20.56 -5.13
N LEU A 78 1.25 -19.88 -4.78
CA LEU A 78 2.38 -20.44 -4.00
C LEU A 78 2.31 -20.15 -2.48
N TRP A 79 1.25 -19.46 -2.03
CA TRP A 79 1.05 -19.08 -0.62
C TRP A 79 0.64 -20.24 0.29
N LYS A 80 1.52 -20.57 1.24
CA LYS A 80 1.23 -21.45 2.38
C LYS A 80 0.61 -20.63 3.51
N LYS A 81 -0.50 -21.10 4.09
CA LYS A 81 -1.15 -20.47 5.26
C LYS A 81 -0.98 -21.34 6.48
N LYS A 82 -0.60 -20.71 7.58
CA LYS A 82 -0.65 -21.29 8.91
C LYS A 82 -1.07 -20.18 9.88
N ASN A 83 -2.22 -20.36 10.53
CA ASN A 83 -2.82 -19.34 11.41
C ASN A 83 -3.04 -18.01 10.65
N LYS A 84 -2.64 -16.89 11.26
CA LYS A 84 -2.67 -15.55 10.68
C LYS A 84 -1.38 -15.20 9.90
N VAL A 85 -0.71 -16.21 9.31
CA VAL A 85 0.49 -16.02 8.51
C VAL A 85 0.32 -16.65 7.12
N LEU A 86 0.64 -15.87 6.09
CA LEU A 86 0.86 -16.32 4.71
C LEU A 86 2.35 -16.26 4.40
N LYS A 87 2.87 -17.30 3.77
CA LYS A 87 4.27 -17.36 3.32
C LYS A 87 4.38 -17.94 1.91
N SER A 88 5.14 -17.28 1.04
CA SER A 88 5.55 -17.82 -0.26
C SER A 88 7.07 -17.83 -0.36
N THR A 89 7.62 -18.77 -1.13
CA THR A 89 9.03 -18.80 -1.49
C THR A 89 9.12 -19.05 -2.99
N GLU A 90 9.78 -18.12 -3.68
CA GLU A 90 10.00 -18.14 -5.12
C GLU A 90 11.49 -18.28 -5.41
N HIS A 91 11.82 -19.08 -6.42
CA HIS A 91 13.17 -19.15 -6.98
C HIS A 91 13.18 -18.40 -8.30
N ILE A 92 14.11 -17.45 -8.45
CA ILE A 92 14.29 -16.64 -9.66
C ILE A 92 15.58 -17.15 -10.31
N ASP A 93 15.43 -18.20 -11.10
CA ASP A 93 16.52 -18.91 -11.78
C ASP A 93 17.72 -19.18 -10.84
N ASP A 94 18.94 -18.91 -11.30
CA ASP A 94 20.18 -18.94 -10.51
C ASP A 94 20.51 -17.58 -9.87
N HIS A 95 19.57 -16.63 -9.91
CA HIS A 95 19.77 -15.29 -9.41
C HIS A 95 19.42 -15.16 -7.94
N ALA A 96 18.17 -15.46 -7.57
CA ALA A 96 17.63 -15.10 -6.27
C ALA A 96 16.70 -16.16 -5.68
N VAL A 97 16.61 -16.17 -4.35
CA VAL A 97 15.51 -16.80 -3.62
C VAL A 97 14.75 -15.70 -2.88
N MET A 98 13.48 -15.53 -3.22
CA MET A 98 12.60 -14.54 -2.62
C MET A 98 11.64 -15.23 -1.66
N THR A 99 11.63 -14.81 -0.40
CA THR A 99 10.64 -15.22 0.59
C THR A 99 9.74 -14.04 0.92
N LEU A 100 8.44 -14.27 0.81
CA LEU A 100 7.40 -13.30 1.10
C LEU A 100 6.64 -13.78 2.33
N THR A 101 6.49 -12.91 3.33
CA THR A 101 5.68 -13.21 4.51
C THR A 101 4.64 -12.11 4.70
N THR A 102 3.43 -12.51 5.08
CA THR A 102 2.37 -11.60 5.50
C THR A 102 1.79 -12.13 6.80
N ASN A 103 1.87 -11.33 7.86
CA ASN A 103 1.25 -11.61 9.14
C ASN A 103 0.12 -10.59 9.33
N TRP A 104 -1.02 -11.00 9.89
CA TRP A 104 -2.10 -10.04 10.17
C TRP A 104 -2.69 -10.24 11.56
N HIS A 105 -3.14 -9.15 12.14
CA HIS A 105 -3.78 -9.10 13.45
C HIS A 105 -4.76 -7.94 13.43
N ASP A 106 -6.03 -8.26 13.72
CA ASP A 106 -7.13 -7.32 13.94
C ASP A 106 -7.24 -6.20 12.89
N ASP A 107 -6.60 -5.05 13.13
CA ASP A 107 -6.61 -3.83 12.31
C ASP A 107 -5.32 -3.59 11.50
N GLN A 108 -4.36 -4.53 11.54
CA GLN A 108 -3.03 -4.39 10.96
C GLN A 108 -2.60 -5.63 10.17
N VAL A 109 -1.81 -5.39 9.12
CA VAL A 109 -1.10 -6.38 8.32
C VAL A 109 0.36 -5.95 8.23
N GLU A 110 1.26 -6.88 8.53
CA GLU A 110 2.70 -6.72 8.35
C GLU A 110 3.17 -7.54 7.15
N PHE A 111 4.04 -6.94 6.36
CA PHE A 111 4.64 -7.55 5.18
C PHE A 111 6.14 -7.72 5.38
N GLU A 112 6.71 -8.77 4.81
CA GLU A 112 8.15 -8.99 4.78
C GLU A 112 8.56 -9.48 3.40
N VAL A 113 9.56 -8.82 2.80
CA VAL A 113 10.26 -9.31 1.62
C VAL A 113 11.69 -9.61 2.02
N LYS A 114 12.07 -10.87 1.86
CA LYS A 114 13.42 -11.36 2.11
C LYS A 114 14.00 -11.87 0.79
N LEU A 115 15.14 -11.33 0.38
CA LEU A 115 15.79 -11.63 -0.89
C LEU A 115 17.19 -12.14 -0.63
N LYS A 116 17.43 -13.41 -0.96
CA LYS A 116 18.77 -14.00 -0.93
C LYS A 116 19.38 -13.95 -2.33
N ASN A 117 20.55 -13.36 -2.45
CA ASN A 117 21.36 -13.42 -3.68
C ASN A 117 22.05 -14.76 -3.76
N VAL A 118 21.64 -15.63 -4.69
CA VAL A 118 22.28 -16.93 -4.90
C VAL A 118 23.20 -16.92 -6.12
N SER A 119 23.25 -15.81 -6.85
CA SER A 119 24.15 -15.61 -7.98
C SER A 119 25.60 -15.35 -7.55
N SER A 120 26.49 -15.23 -8.53
CA SER A 120 27.88 -14.80 -8.36
C SER A 120 28.06 -13.28 -8.46
N GLN A 121 27.03 -12.52 -8.82
CA GLN A 121 27.11 -11.08 -9.06
C GLN A 121 26.42 -10.29 -7.93
N ALA A 122 27.09 -9.25 -7.41
CA ALA A 122 26.48 -8.33 -6.46
C ALA A 122 25.36 -7.49 -7.08
N TRP A 123 24.32 -7.22 -6.30
CA TRP A 123 23.23 -6.32 -6.70
C TRP A 123 23.45 -4.96 -6.04
N SER A 124 23.66 -3.91 -6.83
CA SER A 124 23.82 -2.56 -6.27
C SER A 124 22.49 -2.05 -5.68
N ARG A 125 21.37 -2.43 -6.32
CA ARG A 125 20.06 -1.87 -6.04
C ARG A 125 18.97 -2.84 -6.43
N ILE A 126 17.97 -2.95 -5.57
CA ILE A 126 16.74 -3.69 -5.87
C ILE A 126 15.56 -2.73 -5.83
N GLU A 127 14.71 -2.82 -6.84
CA GLU A 127 13.45 -2.09 -6.94
C GLU A 127 12.31 -3.07 -6.69
N VAL A 128 11.74 -3.01 -5.50
CA VAL A 128 10.56 -3.79 -5.12
C VAL A 128 9.34 -2.87 -5.24
N HIS A 129 8.44 -3.20 -6.15
CA HIS A 129 7.19 -2.48 -6.35
C HIS A 129 6.06 -3.23 -5.65
N SER A 130 5.37 -2.57 -4.71
CA SER A 130 4.17 -3.10 -4.06
C SER A 130 3.04 -2.10 -4.18
N CYS A 131 1.96 -2.51 -4.83
CA CYS A 131 0.82 -1.65 -5.16
C CYS A 131 -0.33 -1.92 -4.21
N LEU A 132 -0.77 -0.90 -3.48
CA LEU A 132 -2.00 -0.93 -2.71
C LEU A 132 -3.12 -0.29 -3.55
N GLN A 133 -3.97 -1.12 -4.14
CA GLN A 133 -5.09 -0.70 -4.97
C GLN A 133 -6.36 -0.54 -4.13
N MET A 134 -7.00 0.62 -4.27
CA MET A 134 -8.16 1.05 -3.50
C MET A 134 -9.39 1.32 -4.39
N SER A 135 -9.36 0.96 -5.68
CA SER A 135 -10.50 1.15 -6.60
C SER A 135 -11.81 0.51 -6.12
N ALA A 136 -11.72 -0.56 -5.31
CA ALA A 136 -12.87 -1.26 -4.73
C ALA A 136 -13.08 -0.93 -3.23
N ALA A 137 -12.45 0.14 -2.73
CA ALA A 137 -12.58 0.65 -1.37
C ALA A 137 -13.18 2.06 -1.40
N PRO A 138 -14.51 2.20 -1.59
CA PRO A 138 -15.16 3.49 -1.79
C PRO A 138 -14.93 4.52 -0.66
N ASP A 139 -14.70 4.08 0.58
CA ASP A 139 -14.41 5.00 1.68
C ASP A 139 -12.98 5.57 1.58
N TYR A 140 -12.06 4.87 0.91
CA TYR A 140 -10.65 5.21 0.79
C TYR A 140 -10.23 5.63 -0.63
N SER A 141 -11.08 5.48 -1.64
CA SER A 141 -10.83 5.99 -2.99
C SER A 141 -10.76 7.50 -2.98
N ASP A 142 -9.62 8.08 -3.36
CA ASP A 142 -9.35 9.53 -3.30
C ASP A 142 -8.84 10.09 -4.64
N ASN A 143 -9.77 10.36 -5.56
CA ASN A 143 -9.41 10.84 -6.90
C ASN A 143 -8.92 12.30 -6.89
N THR A 144 -9.24 13.09 -5.86
CA THR A 144 -8.78 14.49 -5.75
C THR A 144 -7.37 14.56 -5.17
N GLY A 145 -6.99 13.61 -4.31
CA GLY A 145 -5.73 13.61 -3.58
C GLY A 145 -5.77 14.49 -2.32
N GLU A 146 -6.97 14.92 -1.91
CA GLU A 146 -7.18 15.80 -0.75
C GLU A 146 -7.27 15.02 0.57
N ARG A 147 -7.47 13.71 0.51
CA ARG A 147 -7.57 12.81 1.68
C ARG A 147 -6.39 11.86 1.82
N THR A 148 -5.51 11.82 0.81
CA THR A 148 -4.26 11.06 0.79
C THR A 148 -3.13 12.00 1.16
N TYR A 149 -2.43 11.71 2.25
CA TYR A 149 -1.38 12.53 2.82
C TYR A 149 -0.03 11.80 2.82
N LEU A 150 1.03 12.59 2.67
CA LEU A 150 2.43 12.23 2.97
C LEU A 150 2.93 13.14 4.11
N ILE A 151 4.07 12.78 4.72
CA ILE A 151 4.78 13.68 5.65
C ILE A 151 5.84 14.47 4.86
N VAL A 152 5.63 15.77 4.78
CA VAL A 152 6.48 16.72 4.03
C VAL A 152 6.96 17.79 4.99
N ASP A 153 8.28 17.91 5.14
CA ASP A 153 8.93 18.78 6.14
C ASP A 153 8.37 18.61 7.57
N GLY A 154 7.95 17.39 7.92
CA GLY A 154 7.37 17.07 9.23
C GLY A 154 5.84 17.24 9.33
N ASP A 155 5.19 17.81 8.32
CA ASP A 155 3.75 18.08 8.32
C ASP A 155 2.96 17.14 7.40
N PHE A 156 1.70 16.87 7.77
CA PHE A 156 0.77 16.15 6.90
C PHE A 156 0.40 17.01 5.69
N THR A 157 0.86 16.61 4.51
CA THR A 157 0.60 17.33 3.26
C THR A 157 -0.26 16.49 2.32
N PRO A 158 -1.46 16.96 1.93
CA PRO A 158 -2.26 16.30 0.92
C PRO A 158 -1.49 16.16 -0.39
N THR A 159 -1.59 15.00 -1.02
CA THR A 159 -0.94 14.76 -2.32
C THR A 159 -1.44 15.75 -3.39
N SER A 160 -2.66 16.29 -3.26
CA SER A 160 -3.21 17.31 -4.15
C SER A 160 -2.40 18.61 -4.21
N LEU A 161 -1.53 18.88 -3.24
CA LEU A 161 -0.65 20.06 -3.19
C LEU A 161 0.71 19.84 -3.86
N LEU A 162 1.06 18.59 -4.20
CA LEU A 162 2.33 18.27 -4.87
C LEU A 162 2.23 18.59 -6.37
N ASP A 163 3.27 19.24 -6.92
CA ASP A 163 3.37 19.58 -8.34
C ASP A 163 4.23 18.57 -9.12
N ILE A 164 4.00 17.30 -8.82
CA ILE A 164 4.69 16.14 -9.43
C ILE A 164 3.72 15.27 -10.24
N THR A 165 2.55 15.82 -10.55
CA THR A 165 1.49 15.07 -11.21
C THR A 165 1.72 15.11 -12.71
N ASP A 166 2.15 13.99 -13.28
CA ASP A 166 2.13 13.75 -14.73
C ASP A 166 0.70 14.02 -15.25
N PRO A 167 0.47 14.55 -16.46
CA PRO A 167 -0.85 14.74 -17.09
C PRO A 167 -1.88 13.59 -16.96
N GLY A 168 -1.49 12.40 -16.47
CA GLY A 168 -2.35 11.25 -16.20
C GLY A 168 -2.77 11.00 -14.73
N MET A 169 -2.79 12.00 -13.84
CA MET A 169 -3.17 11.86 -12.40
C MET A 169 -2.22 10.96 -11.57
N ARG A 170 -0.98 10.82 -12.02
CA ARG A 170 0.06 10.02 -11.36
C ARG A 170 1.15 10.92 -10.82
N GLY A 171 1.65 10.60 -9.62
CA GLY A 171 2.81 11.30 -9.08
C GLY A 171 3.77 10.31 -8.42
N GLN A 172 5.05 10.66 -8.45
CA GLN A 172 6.11 9.86 -7.85
C GLN A 172 7.22 10.74 -7.29
N GLY A 173 7.90 10.24 -6.26
CA GLY A 173 9.03 10.93 -5.66
C GLY A 173 9.91 10.00 -4.86
N ILE A 174 11.08 10.50 -4.50
CA ILE A 174 12.07 9.80 -3.68
C ILE A 174 12.00 10.39 -2.27
N ILE A 175 12.03 9.55 -1.25
CA ILE A 175 12.07 10.00 0.15
C ILE A 175 13.38 10.74 0.39
N ASP A 176 13.35 11.77 1.22
CA ASP A 176 14.47 12.68 1.48
C ASP A 176 14.94 13.51 0.28
N THR A 177 14.09 13.69 -0.74
CA THR A 177 14.34 14.61 -1.86
C THR A 177 13.34 15.76 -1.86
N GLU A 178 13.79 16.94 -2.31
CA GLU A 178 12.92 18.10 -2.53
C GLU A 178 11.98 17.84 -3.69
N LEU A 179 10.70 18.14 -3.48
CA LEU A 179 9.66 18.06 -4.49
C LEU A 179 9.04 19.44 -4.72
N PRO A 180 8.69 19.76 -5.97
CA PRO A 180 7.95 20.98 -6.27
C PRO A 180 6.53 20.90 -5.70
N MET A 181 6.08 22.02 -5.14
CA MET A 181 4.75 22.25 -4.61
C MET A 181 3.96 23.16 -5.55
N LYS A 182 2.62 23.08 -5.53
CA LYS A 182 1.76 23.92 -6.38
C LYS A 182 1.83 25.42 -6.08
N ASP A 183 2.28 25.80 -4.90
CA ASP A 183 2.51 27.19 -4.52
C ASP A 183 3.88 27.72 -5.01
N GLY A 184 4.64 26.89 -5.74
CA GLY A 184 5.98 27.22 -6.25
C GLY A 184 7.12 26.96 -5.27
N THR A 185 6.81 26.57 -4.03
CA THR A 185 7.84 26.18 -3.06
C THR A 185 8.41 24.79 -3.37
N LYS A 186 9.54 24.45 -2.74
CA LYS A 186 10.08 23.10 -2.71
C LYS A 186 10.11 22.60 -1.28
N LYS A 187 9.68 21.36 -1.08
CA LYS A 187 9.62 20.75 0.25
C LYS A 187 10.09 19.30 0.21
N LYS A 188 10.59 18.78 1.32
CA LYS A 188 11.16 17.44 1.38
C LYS A 188 10.16 16.43 1.95
N VAL A 189 9.97 15.29 1.28
CA VAL A 189 9.24 14.17 1.90
C VAL A 189 10.12 13.53 2.96
N THR A 190 9.68 13.56 4.22
CA THR A 190 10.51 13.22 5.39
C THR A 190 10.23 11.83 5.95
N ASP A 191 9.06 11.26 5.69
CA ASP A 191 8.74 9.86 6.01
C ASP A 191 8.08 9.17 4.82
N GLY A 192 8.44 7.91 4.58
CA GLY A 192 7.86 7.08 3.52
C GLY A 192 6.59 6.35 3.96
N VAL A 193 5.57 7.09 4.37
CA VAL A 193 4.26 6.55 4.77
C VAL A 193 3.16 7.35 4.11
N TYR A 194 2.14 6.65 3.62
CA TYR A 194 0.88 7.25 3.23
C TYR A 194 -0.14 7.15 4.35
N PHE A 195 -0.99 8.17 4.45
CA PHE A 195 -2.21 8.17 5.23
C PHE A 195 -3.40 8.50 4.33
N VAL A 196 -4.45 7.68 4.36
CA VAL A 196 -5.68 7.91 3.60
C VAL A 196 -6.84 8.05 4.57
N VAL A 197 -7.39 9.26 4.66
CA VAL A 197 -8.54 9.57 5.52
C VAL A 197 -9.80 9.00 4.88
N SER A 198 -10.56 8.21 5.62
CA SER A 198 -11.86 7.68 5.18
C SER A 198 -12.84 8.80 4.83
N LYS A 199 -13.85 8.50 4.01
CA LYS A 199 -14.82 9.49 3.55
C LYS A 199 -15.62 10.13 4.70
N ASP A 200 -15.88 9.38 5.76
CA ASP A 200 -16.55 9.85 6.98
C ASP A 200 -15.59 10.50 8.00
N LYS A 201 -14.28 10.56 7.68
CA LYS A 201 -13.20 11.16 8.48
C LYS A 201 -12.97 10.50 9.84
N LYS A 202 -13.47 9.27 10.05
CA LYS A 202 -13.31 8.56 11.32
C LYS A 202 -12.09 7.66 11.36
N TYR A 203 -11.64 7.16 10.20
CA TYR A 203 -10.61 6.15 10.11
C TYR A 203 -9.49 6.59 9.17
N ILE A 204 -8.25 6.24 9.52
CA ILE A 204 -7.06 6.47 8.72
C ILE A 204 -6.52 5.12 8.29
N LEU A 205 -6.39 4.90 6.98
CA LEU A 205 -5.63 3.79 6.42
C LEU A 205 -4.19 4.23 6.21
N ALA A 206 -3.23 3.51 6.76
CA ALA A 206 -1.81 3.85 6.65
C ALA A 206 -1.02 2.72 5.98
N TYR A 207 -0.08 3.07 5.10
CA TYR A 207 0.76 2.10 4.36
C TYR A 207 2.21 2.58 4.25
N SER A 208 3.17 1.73 4.61
CA SER A 208 4.60 2.07 4.61
C SER A 208 5.52 0.85 4.46
N TRP A 209 6.79 1.11 4.17
CA TRP A 209 7.92 0.19 4.17
C TRP A 209 9.11 0.78 4.95
N GLN A 210 9.95 -0.09 5.52
CA GLN A 210 11.17 0.29 6.24
C GLN A 210 12.39 -0.52 5.74
N PRO A 211 13.50 0.17 5.39
CA PRO A 211 13.58 1.60 5.10
C PRO A 211 12.78 1.95 3.82
N PRO A 212 12.12 3.11 3.75
CA PRO A 212 11.46 3.53 2.51
C PRO A 212 12.46 4.17 1.54
N LYS A 213 12.23 4.03 0.23
CA LYS A 213 13.03 4.65 -0.83
C LYS A 213 12.28 5.73 -1.58
N GLY A 214 11.04 5.44 -1.96
CA GLY A 214 10.24 6.31 -2.79
C GLY A 214 8.78 5.94 -2.72
N PHE A 215 7.97 6.82 -3.31
CA PHE A 215 6.54 6.65 -3.37
C PHE A 215 6.04 6.85 -4.79
N PHE A 216 4.87 6.28 -5.06
CA PHE A 216 4.07 6.56 -6.25
C PHE A 216 2.59 6.58 -5.85
N TYR A 217 1.78 7.35 -6.55
CA TYR A 217 0.33 7.27 -6.47
C TYR A 217 -0.29 7.42 -7.86
N ASN A 218 -1.47 6.82 -8.04
CA ASN A 218 -2.35 7.00 -9.17
C ASN A 218 -3.75 7.32 -8.67
N ARG A 219 -4.31 8.46 -9.10
CA ARG A 219 -5.66 8.91 -8.70
C ARG A 219 -6.74 8.62 -9.73
N ALA A 220 -6.41 7.91 -10.80
CA ALA A 220 -7.41 7.50 -11.79
C ALA A 220 -8.46 6.60 -11.12
N GLY A 221 -9.75 6.92 -11.27
CA GLY A 221 -10.82 6.17 -10.59
C GLY A 221 -10.86 4.67 -10.92
N ILE A 222 -10.40 4.27 -12.11
CA ILE A 222 -10.31 2.86 -12.50
C ILE A 222 -9.17 2.11 -11.79
N VAL A 223 -8.05 2.77 -11.53
CA VAL A 223 -6.84 2.20 -10.93
C VAL A 223 -6.31 3.20 -9.91
N SER A 224 -7.04 3.33 -8.80
CA SER A 224 -6.63 4.17 -7.67
C SER A 224 -5.67 3.37 -6.81
N CYS A 225 -4.41 3.78 -6.75
CA CYS A 225 -3.40 3.07 -5.96
C CYS A 225 -2.34 3.97 -5.36
N ILE A 226 -1.72 3.48 -4.28
CA ILE A 226 -0.55 4.07 -3.65
C ILE A 226 0.54 3.02 -3.51
N HIS A 227 1.78 3.47 -3.61
CA HIS A 227 2.97 2.63 -3.55
C HIS A 227 3.98 3.30 -2.63
N VAL A 228 4.49 2.54 -1.66
CA VAL A 228 5.74 2.86 -0.99
C VAL A 228 6.69 1.73 -1.34
N ASN A 229 7.88 2.06 -1.83
CA ASN A 229 8.87 1.06 -2.22
C ASN A 229 9.97 1.01 -1.15
N PRO A 230 10.39 -0.17 -0.68
CA PRO A 230 11.49 -0.27 0.26
C PRO A 230 12.83 0.06 -0.42
N LYS A 231 13.79 0.52 0.39
CA LYS A 231 15.18 0.71 -0.01
C LYS A 231 15.96 -0.57 0.27
N ILE A 232 16.37 -1.25 -0.79
CA ILE A 232 17.26 -2.42 -0.73
C ILE A 232 18.43 -2.18 -1.68
N GLU A 233 19.65 -2.20 -1.15
CA GLU A 233 20.87 -1.83 -1.86
C GLU A 233 22.03 -2.75 -1.42
N ASN A 234 23.05 -2.87 -2.28
CA ASN A 234 24.32 -3.52 -2.00
C ASN A 234 24.19 -4.95 -1.43
N VAL A 235 23.47 -5.81 -2.17
CA VAL A 235 23.29 -7.22 -1.80
C VAL A 235 24.36 -8.07 -2.48
N GLU A 236 25.42 -8.37 -1.72
CA GLU A 236 26.53 -9.21 -2.18
C GLU A 236 26.09 -10.65 -2.49
N PRO A 237 26.86 -11.40 -3.29
CA PRO A 237 26.65 -12.83 -3.50
C PRO A 237 26.49 -13.59 -2.18
N GLN A 238 25.53 -14.50 -2.14
CA GLN A 238 25.17 -15.34 -0.99
C GLN A 238 24.58 -14.61 0.22
N ASN A 239 24.55 -13.27 0.22
CA ASN A 239 23.93 -12.48 1.27
C ASN A 239 22.41 -12.35 1.10
N GLU A 240 21.77 -11.90 2.17
CA GLU A 240 20.34 -11.69 2.25
C GLU A 240 20.02 -10.25 2.59
N ALA A 241 19.00 -9.71 1.93
CA ALA A 241 18.38 -8.44 2.27
C ALA A 241 16.96 -8.64 2.77
N LEU A 242 16.53 -7.74 3.65
CA LEU A 242 15.23 -7.77 4.30
C LEU A 242 14.60 -6.39 4.23
N ALA A 243 13.33 -6.34 3.83
CA ALA A 243 12.48 -5.18 3.99
C ALA A 243 11.18 -5.58 4.68
N LYS A 244 10.67 -4.69 5.52
CA LYS A 244 9.40 -4.89 6.24
C LYS A 244 8.43 -3.77 5.90
N GLY A 245 7.17 -4.11 5.72
CA GLY A 245 6.09 -3.18 5.45
C GLY A 245 4.96 -3.33 6.45
N ILE A 246 4.10 -2.33 6.49
CA ILE A 246 2.90 -2.32 7.32
C ILE A 246 1.74 -1.69 6.56
N LEU A 247 0.56 -2.26 6.72
CA LEU A 247 -0.72 -1.65 6.41
C LEU A 247 -1.56 -1.71 7.68
N PHE A 248 -2.13 -0.61 8.14
CA PHE A 248 -3.01 -0.63 9.30
C PHE A 248 -4.13 0.40 9.17
N ILE A 249 -5.16 0.20 9.97
CA ILE A 249 -6.27 1.15 10.11
C ILE A 249 -6.29 1.64 11.55
N THR A 250 -6.53 2.93 11.73
CA THR A 250 -6.67 3.53 13.05
C THR A 250 -7.91 4.41 13.06
N GLU A 251 -8.74 4.27 14.09
CA GLU A 251 -9.79 5.24 14.38
C GLU A 251 -9.18 6.49 15.00
N GLY A 252 -9.59 7.68 14.55
CA GLY A 252 -9.09 8.94 15.07
C GLY A 252 -8.44 9.82 14.00
N SER A 253 -7.40 10.55 14.40
CA SER A 253 -6.76 11.57 13.58
C SER A 253 -5.52 11.07 12.84
N LEU A 254 -4.95 11.93 11.99
CA LEU A 254 -3.68 11.67 11.31
C LEU A 254 -2.53 11.51 12.33
N GLU A 255 -2.56 12.26 13.43
CA GLU A 255 -1.60 12.19 14.52
C GLU A 255 -1.66 10.85 15.26
N ASP A 256 -2.87 10.31 15.49
CA ASP A 256 -3.06 8.99 16.09
C ASP A 256 -2.43 7.91 15.19
N ALA A 257 -2.74 7.95 13.89
CA ALA A 257 -2.17 7.03 12.92
C ALA A 257 -0.64 7.19 12.81
N TYR A 258 -0.11 8.40 12.83
CA TYR A 258 1.33 8.64 12.80
C TYR A 258 2.01 8.10 14.05
N THR A 259 1.40 8.24 15.23
CA THR A 259 1.88 7.65 16.48
C THR A 259 1.98 6.12 16.38
N CYS A 260 0.94 5.46 15.82
CA CYS A 260 0.97 4.03 15.53
C CYS A 260 2.13 3.65 14.60
N TYR A 261 2.33 4.42 13.53
CA TYR A 261 3.45 4.23 12.59
C TYR A 261 4.82 4.37 13.27
N LYS A 262 5.05 5.41 14.09
CA LYS A 262 6.33 5.60 14.79
C LYS A 262 6.59 4.48 15.81
N LYS A 263 5.55 3.97 16.46
CA LYS A 263 5.64 2.80 17.35
C LYS A 263 6.09 1.57 16.58
N TRP A 264 5.47 1.28 15.43
CA TRP A 264 5.89 0.20 14.55
C TRP A 264 7.35 0.37 14.09
N GLN A 265 7.74 1.55 13.58
CA GLN A 265 9.13 1.81 13.18
C GLN A 265 10.13 1.55 14.32
N SER A 266 9.77 1.94 15.54
CA SER A 266 10.62 1.76 16.71
C SER A 266 10.79 0.29 17.09
N SER A 267 9.73 -0.52 16.92
CA SER A 267 9.78 -1.98 17.14
C SER A 267 10.68 -2.74 16.16
N LEU A 268 11.09 -2.12 15.06
CA LEU A 268 12.02 -2.72 14.09
C LEU A 268 13.49 -2.53 14.45
N LYS A 269 13.80 -1.66 15.43
CA LYS A 269 15.18 -1.36 15.86
C LYS A 269 15.68 -2.28 16.98
N THR A 270 14.77 -3.02 17.60
CA THR A 270 15.04 -4.00 18.67
C THR A 270 15.28 -5.38 18.08
#